data_AF-A0A0F8ZJY5-F1
#
_entry.id   AF-A0A0F8ZJY5-F1
#
_cell.length_a   1.000
_cell.length_b   1.000
_cell.length_c   1.000
_cell.angle_alpha   90.00
_cell.angle_beta   90.00
_cell.angle_gamma   90.00
#
_symmetry.space_group_name_H-M   'P 1'
#
loop_
_entity.id
_entity.type
_entity.pdbx_description
1 polymer ?
#
loop_
_entity_poly.entity_id
_entity_poly.type
_entity_poly.pdbx_seq_one_letter_code
_entity_poly.pdbx_strand_id
1 'polypeptide(L)'
;MAENKPGDNSLMVLEMISLDDVRAAQREKDIAIFYSTHTCWWTHDPKDLGVLKDCGLPCDSRGAPLYQTEDVEGFLSKAEANPEHYGKHGLRAFMVSHHQNSYLDDGSMRHWCEESWDDYNAALDKLDDAKGAV
;
A
#
# COMPACT_ATOMS: atom_id res chain seq x y z
N MET A 1 -9.46 17.90 -23.88
CA MET A 1 -9.27 16.89 -22.83
C MET A 1 -7.91 17.19 -22.23
N ALA A 2 -7.82 17.55 -20.96
CA ALA A 2 -6.53 17.85 -20.34
C ALA A 2 -5.74 16.53 -20.26
N GLU A 3 -4.59 16.50 -20.92
CA GLU A 3 -3.64 15.40 -20.79
C GLU A 3 -3.04 15.49 -19.38
N ASN A 4 -3.41 14.56 -18.50
CA ASN A 4 -2.75 14.41 -17.20
C ASN A 4 -1.28 14.07 -17.48
N LYS A 5 -0.39 15.00 -17.13
CA LYS A 5 1.05 14.76 -17.21
C LYS A 5 1.41 13.65 -16.22
N PRO A 6 2.22 12.66 -16.62
CA PRO A 6 2.80 11.71 -15.67
C PRO A 6 3.58 12.50 -14.60
N GLY A 7 3.15 12.42 -13.34
CA GLY A 7 3.80 13.09 -12.21
C GLY A 7 3.02 14.20 -11.51
N ASP A 8 1.80 14.54 -11.95
CA ASP A 8 0.96 15.54 -11.26
C ASP A 8 -0.10 14.89 -10.33
N ASN A 9 -0.26 13.57 -10.41
CA ASN A 9 -1.19 12.85 -9.54
C ASN A 9 -0.50 12.58 -8.19
N SER A 10 -0.97 13.23 -7.13
CA SER A 10 -0.51 12.94 -5.77
C SER A 10 -1.12 11.65 -5.23
N LEU A 11 -0.37 10.92 -4.40
CA LEU A 11 -0.93 9.84 -3.59
C LEU A 11 -1.93 10.42 -2.58
N MET A 12 -3.16 9.89 -2.59
CA MET A 12 -4.18 10.08 -1.57
C MET A 12 -4.22 8.87 -0.65
N VAL A 13 -4.36 9.13 0.66
CA VAL A 13 -4.40 8.09 1.69
C VAL A 13 -5.78 8.03 2.32
N LEU A 14 -6.35 6.83 2.41
CA LEU A 14 -7.54 6.54 3.19
C LEU A 14 -7.18 5.42 4.18
N GLU A 15 -7.07 5.74 5.47
CA GLU A 15 -6.69 4.77 6.53
C GLU A 15 -7.85 3.80 6.85
N MET A 16 -8.20 2.94 5.89
CA MET A 16 -9.40 2.08 5.95
C MET A 16 -9.14 0.70 6.55
N ILE A 17 -7.91 0.21 6.50
CA ILE A 17 -7.48 -1.09 7.02
C ILE A 17 -6.33 -0.92 8.00
N SER A 18 -6.42 -1.65 9.11
CA SER A 18 -5.41 -1.76 10.16
C SER A 18 -4.71 -3.12 10.15
N LEU A 19 -3.62 -3.26 10.90
CA LEU A 19 -2.98 -4.56 11.15
C LEU A 19 -3.93 -5.55 11.82
N ASP A 20 -4.79 -5.07 12.72
CA ASP A 20 -5.74 -5.92 13.43
C ASP A 20 -6.80 -6.50 12.49
N ASP A 21 -7.19 -5.76 11.45
CA ASP A 21 -8.09 -6.25 10.40
C ASP A 21 -7.44 -7.38 9.59
N VAL A 22 -6.16 -7.22 9.23
CA VAL A 22 -5.40 -8.27 8.52
C VAL A 22 -5.25 -9.53 9.39
N ARG A 23 -4.93 -9.36 10.67
CA ARG A 23 -4.87 -10.48 11.63
C ARG A 23 -6.24 -11.12 11.86
N ALA A 24 -7.32 -10.35 11.86
CA ALA A 24 -8.67 -10.88 11.93
C ALA A 24 -8.99 -11.75 10.70
N ALA A 25 -8.66 -11.27 9.50
CA ALA A 25 -8.82 -12.03 8.27
C ALA A 25 -8.02 -13.35 8.31
N GLN A 26 -6.80 -13.35 8.84
CA GLN A 26 -5.98 -14.55 9.00
C GLN A 26 -6.61 -15.59 9.95
N ARG A 27 -7.30 -15.14 11.00
CA ARG A 27 -7.97 -16.06 11.94
C ARG A 27 -9.21 -16.73 11.32
N GLU A 28 -9.83 -16.08 10.34
CA GLU A 28 -11.06 -16.55 9.71
C GLU A 28 -10.80 -17.51 8.54
N LYS A 29 -9.69 -17.31 7.82
CA LYS A 29 -9.33 -18.10 6.64
C LYS A 29 -7.83 -18.08 6.41
N ASP A 30 -7.34 -19.09 5.69
CA ASP A 30 -5.97 -19.09 5.19
C ASP A 30 -5.82 -17.97 4.14
N ILE A 31 -4.92 -17.03 4.43
CA ILE A 31 -4.54 -15.92 3.55
C ILE A 31 -3.02 -15.94 3.32
N ALA A 32 -2.59 -15.21 2.31
CA ALA A 32 -1.18 -14.93 2.06
C ALA A 32 -0.97 -13.42 1.93
N ILE A 33 0.24 -12.96 2.22
CA ILE A 33 0.66 -11.60 1.90
C ILE A 33 1.31 -11.60 0.52
N PHE A 34 0.88 -10.66 -0.31
CA PHE A 34 1.52 -10.33 -1.57
C PHE A 34 2.16 -8.96 -1.46
N TYR A 35 3.42 -8.85 -1.84
CA TYR A 35 4.16 -7.60 -1.67
C TYR A 35 5.16 -7.37 -2.79
N SER A 36 5.35 -6.11 -3.13
CA SER A 36 6.34 -5.68 -4.11
C SER A 36 7.65 -5.35 -3.39
N THR A 37 8.78 -5.55 -4.07
CA THR A 37 10.08 -5.04 -3.64
C THR A 37 10.54 -3.85 -4.49
N HIS A 38 9.84 -3.58 -5.59
CA HIS A 38 10.09 -2.43 -6.46
C HIS A 38 9.24 -1.24 -6.05
N THR A 39 8.03 -1.51 -5.58
CA THR A 39 7.16 -0.54 -4.91
C THR A 39 7.02 -0.96 -3.46
N CYS A 40 6.69 -0.04 -2.55
CA CYS A 40 6.48 -0.39 -1.15
C CYS A 40 5.09 -1.02 -0.88
N TRP A 41 4.39 -1.42 -1.95
CA TRP A 41 3.00 -1.89 -1.94
C TRP A 41 2.85 -3.31 -1.42
N TRP A 42 1.74 -3.57 -0.74
CA TRP A 42 1.34 -4.92 -0.34
C TRP A 42 -0.17 -5.08 -0.16
N THR A 43 -0.65 -6.32 -0.14
CA THR A 43 -2.03 -6.69 0.21
C THR A 43 -2.08 -8.08 0.83
N HIS A 44 -3.21 -8.39 1.47
CA HIS A 44 -3.58 -9.71 1.96
C HIS A 44 -4.78 -10.31 1.21
N ASP A 45 -5.39 -9.59 0.26
CA ASP A 45 -6.49 -10.09 -0.57
C ASP A 45 -6.01 -10.38 -2.01
N PRO A 46 -6.06 -11.64 -2.49
CA PRO A 46 -5.67 -11.97 -3.85
C PRO A 46 -6.56 -11.31 -4.93
N LYS A 47 -7.72 -10.74 -4.58
CA LYS A 47 -8.58 -9.99 -5.52
C LYS A 47 -8.00 -8.63 -5.88
N ASP A 48 -7.07 -8.11 -5.08
CA ASP A 48 -6.41 -6.82 -5.31
C ASP A 48 -5.30 -6.90 -6.36
N LEU A 49 -4.94 -8.12 -6.78
CA LEU A 49 -3.80 -8.37 -7.67
C LEU A 49 -4.12 -7.99 -9.12
N GLY A 50 -3.22 -7.20 -9.72
CA GLY A 50 -3.13 -7.07 -11.16
C GLY A 50 -2.51 -8.32 -11.80
N VAL A 51 -2.62 -8.44 -13.12
CA VAL A 51 -1.99 -9.53 -13.88
C VAL A 51 -1.26 -8.95 -15.08
N LEU A 52 0.01 -9.30 -15.22
CA LEU A 52 0.82 -8.94 -16.39
C LEU A 52 0.30 -9.65 -17.63
N LYS A 53 -0.02 -8.88 -18.69
CA LYS A 53 -0.61 -9.41 -19.93
C LYS A 53 0.27 -10.43 -20.64
N ASP A 54 1.59 -10.27 -20.56
CA ASP A 54 2.54 -11.05 -21.36
C ASP A 54 2.89 -12.40 -20.73
N CYS A 55 2.80 -12.53 -19.41
CA CYS A 55 3.23 -13.74 -18.69
C CYS A 55 2.24 -14.27 -17.66
N GLY A 56 1.15 -13.54 -17.38
CA GLY A 56 0.13 -13.95 -16.40
C GLY A 56 0.57 -13.86 -14.95
N LEU A 57 1.73 -13.26 -14.65
CA LEU A 57 2.22 -13.12 -13.28
C LEU A 57 1.44 -12.05 -12.51
N PRO A 58 1.16 -12.27 -11.21
CA PRO A 58 0.58 -11.25 -10.34
C PRO A 58 1.48 -10.01 -10.24
N CYS A 59 0.86 -8.82 -10.28
CA CYS A 59 1.57 -7.54 -10.18
C CYS A 59 0.83 -6.52 -9.32
N ASP A 60 1.55 -5.51 -8.83
CA ASP A 60 0.96 -4.34 -8.19
C ASP A 60 0.27 -3.40 -9.20
N SER A 61 -0.30 -2.29 -8.70
CA SER A 61 -0.98 -1.26 -9.50
C SER A 61 -0.10 -0.59 -10.56
N ARG A 62 1.24 -0.69 -10.44
CA ARG A 62 2.23 -0.15 -11.40
C ARG A 62 2.82 -1.24 -12.31
N GLY A 63 2.41 -2.49 -12.14
CA GLY A 63 2.86 -3.61 -12.96
C GLY A 63 4.14 -4.27 -12.46
N ALA A 64 4.61 -4.01 -11.23
CA ALA A 64 5.75 -4.72 -10.70
C ALA A 64 5.35 -6.13 -10.24
N PRO A 65 6.08 -7.20 -10.62
CA PRO A 65 5.82 -8.56 -10.15
C PRO A 65 5.91 -8.68 -8.62
N LEU A 66 5.10 -9.56 -8.04
CA LEU A 66 4.95 -9.69 -6.60
C LEU A 66 5.65 -10.92 -6.03
N TYR A 67 6.14 -10.77 -4.81
CA TYR A 67 6.47 -11.89 -3.92
C TYR A 67 5.22 -12.29 -3.12
N GLN A 68 5.22 -13.53 -2.63
CA GLN A 68 4.15 -14.09 -1.80
C GLN A 68 4.75 -14.76 -0.56
N THR A 69 4.10 -14.60 0.58
CA THR A 69 4.39 -15.36 1.80
C THR A 69 3.10 -15.82 2.49
N GLU A 70 3.07 -17.07 2.94
CA GLU A 70 2.01 -17.63 3.80
C GLU A 70 2.30 -17.36 5.29
N ASP A 71 3.53 -16.96 5.63
CA ASP A 71 3.90 -16.51 6.98
C ASP A 71 3.43 -15.07 7.22
N VAL A 72 2.10 -14.92 7.37
CA VAL A 72 1.43 -13.63 7.56
C VAL A 72 1.89 -12.98 8.87
N GLU A 73 1.85 -13.70 10.00
CA GLU A 73 2.24 -13.11 11.28
C GLU A 73 3.74 -12.79 11.34
N GLY A 74 4.60 -13.61 10.72
CA GLY A 74 6.02 -13.28 10.59
C GLY A 74 6.27 -12.04 9.73
N PHE A 75 5.43 -11.78 8.73
CA PHE A 75 5.49 -10.55 7.94
C PHE A 75 5.08 -9.32 8.78
N LEU A 76 3.93 -9.38 9.46
CA LEU A 76 3.40 -8.26 10.26
C LEU A 76 4.29 -7.95 11.48
N SER A 77 4.72 -8.98 12.22
CA SER A 77 5.57 -8.78 13.41
C SER A 77 6.95 -8.20 13.06
N LYS A 78 7.52 -8.55 11.90
CA LYS A 78 8.76 -7.92 11.42
C LYS A 78 8.56 -6.44 11.10
N ALA A 79 7.40 -6.08 10.53
CA ALA A 79 7.08 -4.67 10.31
C ALA A 79 6.99 -3.93 11.64
N GLU A 80 6.24 -4.48 12.60
CA GLU A 80 6.08 -3.88 13.93
C GLU A 80 7.39 -3.74 14.70
N ALA A 81 8.33 -4.66 14.51
CA ALA A 81 9.63 -4.63 15.17
C ALA A 81 10.62 -3.61 14.58
N ASN A 82 10.36 -3.07 13.38
CA ASN A 82 11.29 -2.17 12.68
C ASN A 82 10.58 -0.90 12.16
N PRO A 83 9.86 -0.14 13.02
CA PRO A 83 9.10 1.02 12.57
C PRO A 83 9.97 2.10 11.90
N GLU A 84 11.22 2.26 12.32
CA GLU A 84 12.17 3.23 11.76
C GLU A 84 12.50 2.96 10.29
N HIS A 85 12.29 1.74 9.79
CA HIS A 85 12.48 1.41 8.38
C HIS A 85 11.53 2.20 7.46
N TYR A 86 10.36 2.57 7.97
CA TYR A 86 9.28 3.19 7.20
C TYR A 86 9.27 4.72 7.25
N GLY A 87 10.34 5.34 7.77
CA GLY A 87 10.46 6.78 7.91
C GLY A 87 9.76 7.34 9.15
N LYS A 88 9.51 8.66 9.15
CA LYS A 88 9.06 9.40 10.35
C LYS A 88 7.68 8.98 10.86
N HIS A 89 6.80 8.49 9.98
CA HIS A 89 5.46 8.01 10.34
C HIS A 89 5.45 6.52 10.74
N GLY A 90 6.60 5.84 10.63
CA GLY A 90 6.77 4.46 11.08
C GLY A 90 5.73 3.48 10.51
N LEU A 91 5.15 2.66 11.39
CA LEU A 91 4.12 1.67 11.01
C LEU A 91 2.93 2.26 10.25
N ARG A 92 2.62 3.54 10.47
CA ARG A 92 1.55 4.20 9.73
C ARG A 92 1.88 4.28 8.24
N ALA A 93 3.11 4.62 7.87
CA ALA A 93 3.54 4.62 6.47
C ALA A 93 3.48 3.21 5.84
N PHE A 94 3.87 2.19 6.60
CA PHE A 94 3.71 0.79 6.19
C PHE A 94 2.23 0.42 5.96
N MET A 95 1.34 0.83 6.87
CA MET A 95 -0.10 0.55 6.69
C MET A 95 -0.70 1.32 5.54
N VAL A 96 -0.25 2.56 5.29
CA VAL A 96 -0.71 3.32 4.13
C VAL A 96 -0.36 2.63 2.83
N SER A 97 0.81 1.99 2.73
CA SER A 97 1.21 1.30 1.49
C SER A 97 0.41 0.02 1.19
N HIS A 98 -0.49 -0.39 2.10
CA HIS A 98 -1.47 -1.42 1.82
C HIS A 98 -2.41 -1.00 0.68
N HIS A 99 -2.76 -1.91 -0.23
CA HIS A 99 -3.61 -1.64 -1.39
C HIS A 99 -4.86 -0.84 -1.05
N GLN A 100 -5.59 -1.28 -0.01
CA GLN A 100 -6.85 -0.67 0.38
C GLN A 100 -6.72 0.72 1.02
N ASN A 101 -5.49 1.18 1.29
CA ASN A 101 -5.23 2.48 1.90
C ASN A 101 -4.64 3.52 0.94
N SER A 102 -4.21 3.12 -0.26
CA SER A 102 -3.48 3.96 -1.23
C SER A 102 -4.26 4.21 -2.52
N TYR A 103 -4.49 5.49 -2.86
CA TYR A 103 -5.29 5.93 -4.01
C TYR A 103 -4.64 7.07 -4.80
N LEU A 104 -5.07 7.27 -6.04
CA LEU A 104 -4.74 8.48 -6.81
C LEU A 104 -5.66 9.65 -6.45
N ASP A 105 -5.06 10.80 -6.16
CA ASP A 105 -5.73 12.09 -5.98
C ASP A 105 -6.03 12.78 -7.33
N ASP A 106 -6.58 12.04 -8.29
CA ASP A 106 -6.96 12.54 -9.62
C ASP A 106 -8.48 12.51 -9.86
N GLY A 107 -9.24 12.33 -8.78
CA GLY A 107 -10.69 12.14 -8.81
C GLY A 107 -11.14 10.76 -9.30
N SER A 108 -10.23 9.88 -9.72
CA SER A 108 -10.58 8.52 -10.17
C SER A 108 -10.75 7.52 -9.04
N MET A 109 -10.23 7.82 -7.84
CA MET A 109 -10.21 6.90 -6.69
C MET A 109 -9.62 5.52 -7.05
N ARG A 110 -8.72 5.47 -8.04
CA ARG A 110 -8.03 4.23 -8.40
C ARG A 110 -6.94 3.96 -7.38
N HIS A 111 -6.77 2.69 -7.01
CA HIS A 111 -5.67 2.28 -6.14
C HIS A 111 -4.31 2.58 -6.77
N TRP A 112 -3.34 2.95 -5.94
CA TRP A 112 -2.00 3.33 -6.37
C TRP A 112 -0.90 2.81 -5.45
N CYS A 113 0.35 2.99 -5.86
CA CYS A 113 1.52 2.68 -5.04
C CYS A 113 2.72 3.55 -5.39
N GLU A 114 3.60 3.73 -4.40
CA GLU A 114 4.84 4.47 -4.53
C GLU A 114 6.08 3.58 -4.39
N GLU A 115 7.18 4.05 -4.97
CA GLU A 115 8.48 3.35 -4.97
C GLU A 115 9.31 3.64 -3.71
N SER A 116 8.91 4.62 -2.89
CA SER A 116 9.67 5.03 -1.72
C SER A 116 8.80 5.29 -0.49
N TRP A 117 9.38 5.07 0.69
CA TRP A 117 8.76 5.47 1.95
C TRP A 117 8.62 6.98 2.08
N ASP A 118 9.51 7.77 1.47
CA ASP A 118 9.45 9.23 1.52
C ASP A 118 8.15 9.76 0.88
N ASP A 119 7.72 9.17 -0.24
CA ASP A 119 6.47 9.55 -0.91
C ASP A 119 5.24 9.22 -0.05
N TYR A 120 5.24 8.05 0.60
CA TYR A 120 4.21 7.68 1.57
C TYR A 120 4.17 8.62 2.78
N ASN A 121 5.34 9.00 3.29
CA ASN A 121 5.44 9.95 4.40
C ASN A 121 4.97 11.36 3.99
N ALA A 122 5.28 11.81 2.77
CA ALA A 122 4.82 13.09 2.24
C ALA A 122 3.29 13.11 2.05
N ALA A 123 2.69 12.00 1.62
CA ALA A 123 1.23 11.88 1.54
C ALA A 123 0.57 11.93 2.93
N LEU A 124 1.20 11.29 3.93
CA LEU A 124 0.76 11.35 5.32
C LEU A 124 0.87 12.75 5.92
N ASP A 125 1.93 13.50 5.62
CA ASP A 125 2.06 14.90 6.05
C ASP A 125 0.91 15.75 5.53
N LYS A 126 0.59 15.64 4.23
CA LYS A 126 -0.53 16.36 3.63
C LYS A 126 -1.86 16.00 4.31
N LEU A 127 -2.06 14.72 4.64
CA LEU A 127 -3.25 14.25 5.33
C LEU A 127 -3.37 14.86 6.74
N ASP A 128 -2.26 14.90 7.49
CA ASP A 128 -2.24 15.45 8.84
C ASP A 128 -2.42 16.98 8.85
N ASP A 129 -1.78 17.68 7.91
CA ASP A 129 -1.96 19.12 7.71
C ASP A 129 -3.42 19.46 7.39
N ALA A 130 -4.06 18.67 6.53
CA ALA A 130 -5.47 18.83 6.20
C ALA A 130 -6.41 18.57 7.41
N LYS A 131 -6.10 17.59 8.25
CA LYS A 131 -6.86 17.31 9.48
C LYS A 131 -6.66 18.38 10.56
N GLY A 132 -5.48 18.98 10.64
CA GLY A 132 -5.15 20.05 11.61
C GLY A 132 -5.67 21.44 11.23
N ALA A 133 -6.12 21.63 9.99
CA ALA A 133 -6.71 22.87 9.49
C ALA A 133 -8.22 23.04 9.77
N VAL A 134 -8.82 22.08 10.50
CA VAL A 134 -10.27 22.03 10.82
C VAL A 134 -10.53 22.45 12.27
#